data_AF-A0A441WTZ7-F1
#
_entry.id   AF-A0A441WTZ7-F1
#
_cell.length_a   1.000
_cell.length_b   1.000
_cell.length_c   1.000
_cell.angle_alpha   90.00
_cell.angle_beta   90.00
_cell.angle_gamma   90.00
#
_symmetry.space_group_name_H-M   'P 1'
#
loop_
_entity.id
_entity.type
_entity.pdbx_description
1 polymer ?
#
loop_
_entity_poly.entity_id
_entity_poly.type
_entity_poly.pdbx_seq_one_letter_code
_entity_poly.pdbx_strand_id
1 'polypeptide(L)'
;MSAKSGHGLAGPDQCGAGVAMDMLDSFGEIAAPTRPKNDFNYETDCRAALAPLVDGLLDKAEQAGWDRRKSAYTLMFLSAQRVGAGKEERS
;
A
#
# COMPACT_ATOMS: atom_id res chain seq x y z
N MET A 1 -34.03 14.73 42.14
CA MET A 1 -34.51 14.25 40.82
C MET A 1 -33.40 14.49 39.82
N SER A 2 -32.67 13.46 39.43
CA SER A 2 -31.51 13.54 38.53
C SER A 2 -31.91 13.21 37.10
N ALA A 3 -31.51 14.04 36.14
CA ALA A 3 -31.33 13.76 34.71
C ALA A 3 -30.81 15.07 34.07
N LYS A 4 -29.91 15.12 33.08
CA LYS A 4 -29.52 14.12 32.10
C LYS A 4 -28.14 14.50 31.53
N SER A 5 -27.28 13.49 31.42
CA SER A 5 -26.03 13.52 30.65
C SER A 5 -26.33 13.62 29.16
N GLY A 6 -25.66 14.54 28.47
CA GLY A 6 -25.72 14.69 27.01
C GLY A 6 -24.38 14.26 26.40
N HIS A 7 -24.26 12.98 26.08
CA HIS A 7 -23.21 12.44 25.23
C HIS A 7 -23.88 12.02 23.91
N GLY A 8 -23.43 12.58 22.79
CA GLY A 8 -24.05 12.41 21.48
C GLY A 8 -23.01 12.43 20.37
N LEU A 9 -22.17 11.40 20.39
CA LEU A 9 -21.49 10.71 19.29
C LEU A 9 -21.34 11.47 17.96
N ALA A 10 -20.08 11.88 17.70
CA ALA A 10 -19.58 12.14 16.36
C ALA A 10 -19.83 10.90 15.48
N GLY A 11 -20.43 11.12 14.30
CA GLY A 11 -20.67 10.08 13.32
C GLY A 11 -19.37 9.46 12.80
N PRO A 12 -19.42 8.24 12.23
CA PRO A 12 -18.25 7.64 11.63
C PRO A 12 -17.79 8.51 10.46
N ASP A 13 -16.56 8.99 10.56
CA ASP A 13 -15.78 9.56 9.48
C ASP A 13 -15.56 8.47 8.41
N GLN A 14 -16.46 8.45 7.43
CA GLN A 14 -16.42 7.50 6.31
C GLN A 14 -15.35 7.96 5.30
N CYS A 15 -14.10 8.02 5.74
CA CYS A 15 -12.98 8.26 4.84
C CYS A 15 -12.70 7.00 4.00
N GLY A 16 -13.21 7.01 2.76
CA GLY A 16 -12.43 6.54 1.62
C GLY A 16 -12.37 5.04 1.30
N ALA A 17 -13.25 4.18 1.83
CA ALA A 17 -13.21 2.75 1.46
C ALA A 17 -13.73 2.43 0.04
N GLY A 18 -14.53 3.32 -0.57
CA GLY A 18 -15.26 3.04 -1.81
C GLY A 18 -14.51 3.27 -3.14
N VAL A 19 -13.33 3.90 -3.13
CA VAL A 19 -12.59 4.25 -4.36
C VAL A 19 -11.37 3.37 -4.64
N ALA A 20 -10.97 2.53 -3.66
CA ALA A 20 -9.71 1.82 -3.71
C ALA A 20 -9.72 0.59 -4.65
N MET A 21 -10.89 -0.04 -4.87
CA MET A 21 -10.96 -1.30 -5.62
C MET A 21 -10.83 -1.13 -7.14
N ASP A 22 -11.17 0.03 -7.71
CA ASP A 22 -11.08 0.26 -9.16
C ASP A 22 -9.64 0.58 -9.63
N MET A 23 -8.78 1.05 -8.72
CA MET A 23 -7.40 1.41 -9.07
C MET A 23 -6.50 0.18 -9.27
N LEU A 24 -6.80 -0.96 -8.65
CA LEU A 24 -5.95 -2.15 -8.70
C LEU A 24 -5.87 -2.76 -10.10
N ASP A 25 -6.99 -2.75 -10.85
CA ASP A 25 -7.07 -3.24 -12.24
C ASP A 25 -6.23 -2.38 -13.21
N SER A 26 -5.92 -1.14 -12.80
CA SER A 26 -5.07 -0.23 -13.57
C SER A 26 -3.57 -0.40 -13.32
N PHE A 27 -3.15 -1.35 -12.48
CA PHE A 27 -1.76 -1.75 -12.31
C PHE A 27 -1.60 -3.11 -12.99
N GLY A 28 -0.78 -3.17 -14.04
CA GLY A 28 -0.64 -4.37 -14.87
C GLY A 28 -0.21 -5.63 -14.10
N GLU A 29 -0.24 -6.78 -14.78
CA GLU A 29 0.13 -8.07 -14.19
C GLU A 29 1.60 -8.12 -13.77
N ILE A 30 1.87 -8.74 -12.61
CA ILE A 30 3.23 -9.05 -12.15
C ILE A 30 3.64 -10.39 -12.75
N ALA A 31 4.75 -10.42 -13.49
CA ALA A 31 5.30 -11.66 -14.02
C ALA A 31 5.60 -12.67 -12.90
N ALA A 32 5.18 -13.92 -13.09
CA ALA A 32 5.47 -14.99 -12.14
C ALA A 32 7.00 -15.25 -12.06
N PRO A 33 7.53 -15.63 -10.88
CA PRO A 33 8.93 -15.98 -10.75
C PRO A 33 9.30 -17.15 -11.68
N THR A 34 10.37 -16.99 -12.45
CA THR A 34 10.91 -18.04 -13.33
C THR A 34 11.97 -18.90 -12.63
N ARG A 35 12.47 -18.45 -11.46
CA ARG A 35 13.55 -19.06 -10.69
C ARG A 35 13.12 -19.42 -9.26
N PRO A 36 13.75 -20.42 -8.62
CA PRO A 36 13.51 -20.70 -7.21
C PRO A 36 14.00 -19.57 -6.31
N LYS A 37 13.39 -19.42 -5.14
CA LYS A 37 13.70 -18.35 -4.16
C LYS A 37 15.16 -18.34 -3.66
N ASN A 38 15.84 -19.48 -3.71
CA ASN A 38 17.24 -19.61 -3.29
C ASN A 38 18.24 -19.30 -4.43
N ASP A 39 17.75 -19.01 -5.64
CA ASP A 39 18.61 -18.59 -6.75
C ASP A 39 19.14 -17.18 -6.47
N PHE A 40 20.45 -16.98 -6.68
CA PHE A 40 21.10 -15.69 -6.50
C PHE A 40 20.48 -14.57 -7.37
N ASN A 41 19.86 -14.92 -8.50
CA ASN A 41 19.23 -13.96 -9.41
C ASN A 41 17.74 -13.70 -9.11
N TYR A 42 17.14 -14.41 -8.15
CA TYR A 42 15.71 -14.26 -7.83
C TYR A 42 15.35 -12.80 -7.50
N GLU A 43 16.19 -12.12 -6.71
CA GLU A 43 15.96 -10.72 -6.34
C GLU A 43 16.04 -9.78 -7.56
N THR A 44 16.97 -10.04 -8.48
CA THR A 44 17.11 -9.26 -9.70
C THR A 44 15.89 -9.41 -10.62
N ASP A 45 15.40 -10.63 -10.80
CA ASP A 45 14.19 -10.89 -11.59
C ASP A 45 12.95 -10.26 -10.93
N CYS A 46 12.84 -10.34 -9.60
CA CYS A 46 11.78 -9.70 -8.83
C CYS A 46 11.79 -8.17 -9.00
N ARG A 47 12.97 -7.54 -8.93
CA ARG A 47 13.11 -6.09 -9.18
C ARG A 47 12.69 -5.71 -10.59
N ALA A 48 13.11 -6.47 -11.59
CA ALA A 48 12.74 -6.21 -12.98
C ALA A 48 11.23 -6.32 -13.21
N ALA A 49 10.58 -7.32 -12.59
CA ALA A 49 9.13 -7.49 -12.67
C ALA A 49 8.34 -6.35 -11.99
N LEU A 50 8.85 -5.80 -10.87
CA LEU A 50 8.16 -4.77 -10.09
C LEU A 50 8.44 -3.33 -10.56
N ALA A 51 9.62 -3.06 -11.13
CA ALA A 51 10.05 -1.72 -11.56
C ALA A 51 8.98 -0.94 -12.36
N PRO A 52 8.41 -1.47 -13.47
CA PRO A 52 7.45 -0.70 -14.27
C PRO A 52 6.16 -0.37 -13.51
N LEU A 53 5.75 -1.21 -12.56
CA LEU A 53 4.55 -0.99 -11.75
C LEU A 53 4.78 0.08 -10.69
N VAL A 54 5.97 0.07 -10.06
CA VAL A 54 6.37 1.12 -9.11
C VAL A 54 6.47 2.47 -9.82
N ASP A 55 7.08 2.52 -11.01
CA ASP A 55 7.17 3.75 -11.80
C ASP A 55 5.78 4.28 -12.17
N GLY A 56 4.88 3.42 -12.66
CA GLY A 56 3.51 3.82 -12.99
C GLY A 56 2.70 4.30 -11.78
N LEU A 57 2.92 3.71 -10.60
CA LEU A 57 2.30 4.19 -9.36
C LEU A 57 2.81 5.59 -8.97
N LEU A 58 4.10 5.82 -9.08
CA LEU A 58 4.70 7.12 -8.78
C LEU A 58 4.26 8.19 -9.79
N ASP A 59 4.13 7.84 -11.08
CA ASP A 59 3.59 8.72 -12.11
C ASP A 59 2.15 9.14 -11.80
N LYS A 60 1.29 8.20 -11.37
CA LYS A 60 -0.09 8.50 -10.97
C LYS A 60 -0.14 9.39 -9.73
N ALA A 61 0.73 9.16 -8.75
CA ALA A 61 0.80 10.02 -7.57
C ALA A 61 1.21 11.45 -7.95
N GLU A 62 2.21 11.59 -8.83
CA GLU A 62 2.66 12.88 -9.34
C GLU A 62 1.58 13.61 -10.16
N GLN A 63 0.83 12.90 -11.01
CA GLN A 63 -0.32 13.44 -11.74
C GLN A 63 -1.46 13.92 -10.82
N ALA A 64 -1.63 13.26 -9.66
CA ALA A 64 -2.56 13.69 -8.62
C ALA A 64 -2.02 14.87 -7.77
N GLY A 65 -0.83 15.38 -8.08
CA GLY A 65 -0.21 16.54 -7.43
C GLY A 65 0.69 16.22 -6.24
N TRP A 66 1.00 14.94 -5.98
CA TRP A 66 1.91 14.55 -4.91
C TRP A 66 3.39 14.69 -5.32
N ASP A 67 4.25 15.03 -4.37
CA ASP A 67 5.71 15.00 -4.60
C ASP A 67 6.18 13.55 -4.80
N ARG A 68 6.77 13.26 -5.97
CA ARG A 68 7.20 11.92 -6.36
C ARG A 68 8.16 11.29 -5.35
N ARG A 69 9.11 12.07 -4.80
CA ARG A 69 10.12 11.56 -3.86
C ARG A 69 9.48 11.18 -2.52
N LYS A 70 8.58 12.02 -1.99
CA LYS A 70 7.82 11.71 -0.78
C LYS A 70 6.92 10.51 -1.00
N SER A 71 6.25 10.40 -2.14
CA SER A 71 5.45 9.22 -2.50
C SER A 71 6.28 7.93 -2.48
N ALA A 72 7.51 7.96 -3.01
CA ALA A 72 8.41 6.80 -2.96
C ALA A 72 8.78 6.40 -1.52
N TYR A 73 9.12 7.37 -0.66
CA TYR A 73 9.40 7.07 0.76
C TYR A 73 8.17 6.53 1.48
N THR A 74 6.98 7.09 1.21
CA THR A 74 5.72 6.59 1.77
C THR A 74 5.44 5.16 1.30
N LEU A 75 5.68 4.83 0.03
CA LEU A 75 5.54 3.46 -0.48
C LEU A 75 6.47 2.48 0.25
N MET A 76 7.73 2.85 0.46
CA MET A 76 8.69 2.04 1.23
C MET A 76 8.21 1.82 2.67
N PHE A 77 7.78 2.89 3.35
CA PHE A 77 7.26 2.84 4.72
C PHE A 77 6.01 1.95 4.83
N LEU A 78 5.06 2.10 3.91
CA LEU A 78 3.84 1.29 3.85
C LEU A 78 4.13 -0.19 3.58
N SER A 79 5.15 -0.49 2.78
CA SER A 79 5.60 -1.85 2.49
C SER A 79 6.22 -2.50 3.73
N ALA A 80 7.15 -1.80 4.38
CA ALA A 80 7.81 -2.27 5.59
C ALA A 80 6.82 -2.52 6.73
N GLN A 81 5.86 -1.60 6.95
CA GLN A 81 4.82 -1.78 7.96
C GLN A 81 3.97 -3.04 7.72
N ARG A 82 3.58 -3.33 6.47
CA ARG A 82 2.78 -4.52 6.15
C ARG A 82 3.53 -5.82 6.39
N VAL A 83 4.84 -5.83 6.14
CA VAL A 83 5.70 -7.00 6.43
C VAL A 83 5.97 -7.13 7.94
N GLY A 84 6.07 -6.02 8.66
CA GLY A 84 6.32 -5.99 10.11
C GLY A 84 5.08 -6.32 10.96
N ALA A 85 3.90 -5.87 10.55
CA ALA A 85 2.65 -6.08 11.28
C ALA A 85 2.23 -7.55 11.42
N GLY A 86 2.77 -8.45 10.58
CA GLY A 86 2.55 -9.90 10.70
C GLY A 86 3.45 -10.63 11.71
N LYS A 87 4.35 -9.93 12.42
CA LYS A 87 5.33 -10.55 13.35
C LYS A 87 4.94 -10.48 14.84
N GLU A 88 3.86 -9.82 15.23
CA GLU A 88 3.46 -9.67 16.64
C GLU A 88 2.44 -10.72 17.13
N GLU A 89 2.14 -11.77 16.34
CA GLU A 89 1.31 -12.92 16.77
C GLU A 89 2.09 -14.24 16.77
N ARG A 90 3.36 -14.20 17.21
CA ARG A 90 4.09 -15.40 17.60
C ARG A 90 5.26 -15.04 18.52
N SER A 91 4.97 -14.77 19.78
CA SER A 91 5.93 -15.02 20.87
C SER A 91 5.21 -15.30 22.18
#